data_AF-A0A2V5XUQ7-F1
#
_entry.id   AF-A0A2V5XUQ7-F1
#
_cell.length_a   1.000
_cell.length_b   1.000
_cell.length_c   1.000
_cell.angle_alpha   90.00
_cell.angle_beta   90.00
_cell.angle_gamma   90.00
#
_symmetry.space_group_name_H-M   'P 1'
#
loop_
_entity.id
_entity.type
_entity.pdbx_description
1 polymer ?
#
loop_
_entity_poly.entity_id
_entity_poly.type
_entity_poly.pdbx_seq_one_letter_code
_entity_poly.pdbx_strand_id
1 'polypeptide(L)'
;MTKSSELFERAQKRTPGGVNSPVRALRNVYGEPFFVAHAAGAKIWDVDGKQFIDYVGSWGPAILGHAPKVVVDAVREAATRGLSFGIPNPLELEMAE
;
A
#
# COMPACT_ATOMS: atom_id res chain seq x y z
N MET A 1 -7.87 1.98 -23.49
CA MET A 1 -8.25 1.79 -22.08
C MET A 1 -6.96 1.59 -21.30
N THR A 2 -6.76 2.24 -20.15
CA THR A 2 -5.56 2.03 -19.33
C THR A 2 -5.71 0.72 -18.56
N LYS A 3 -4.60 0.12 -18.14
CA LYS A 3 -4.63 -1.08 -17.29
C LYS A 3 -5.32 -0.79 -15.96
N SER A 4 -5.18 0.44 -15.44
CA SER A 4 -5.94 0.90 -14.27
C SER A 4 -7.45 0.86 -14.49
N SER A 5 -7.94 1.32 -15.64
CA SER A 5 -9.38 1.33 -15.97
C SER A 5 -9.93 -0.10 -16.08
N GLU A 6 -9.21 -1.02 -16.74
CA GLU A 6 -9.57 -2.44 -16.81
C GLU A 6 -9.64 -3.11 -15.42
N LEU A 7 -8.70 -2.78 -14.53
CA LEU A 7 -8.72 -3.25 -13.14
C LEU A 7 -9.90 -2.68 -12.36
N PHE A 8 -10.24 -1.41 -12.57
CA PHE A 8 -11.36 -0.76 -11.90
C PHE A 8 -12.70 -1.37 -12.33
N GLU A 9 -12.92 -1.60 -13.63
CA GLU A 9 -14.10 -2.29 -14.14
C GLU A 9 -14.23 -3.71 -13.55
N ARG A 10 -13.12 -4.44 -13.43
CA ARG A 10 -13.10 -5.76 -12.78
C ARG A 10 -13.41 -5.67 -11.29
N ALA A 11 -12.96 -4.62 -10.61
CA ALA A 11 -13.17 -4.43 -9.18
C ALA A 11 -14.62 -4.05 -8.86
N GLN A 12 -15.27 -3.24 -9.68
CA GLN A 12 -16.68 -2.84 -9.51
C GLN A 12 -17.64 -4.03 -9.48
N LYS A 13 -17.30 -5.13 -10.17
CA LYS A 13 -18.08 -6.37 -10.17
C LYS A 13 -17.99 -7.17 -8.85
N ARG A 14 -17.08 -6.81 -7.95
CA ARG A 14 -16.73 -7.61 -6.75
C ARG A 14 -16.68 -6.81 -5.45
N THR A 15 -16.46 -5.51 -5.53
CA THR A 15 -16.34 -4.61 -4.38
C THR A 15 -17.27 -3.41 -4.60
N PRO A 16 -18.08 -3.02 -3.60
CA PRO A 16 -18.94 -1.85 -3.72
C PRO A 16 -18.13 -0.59 -4.08
N GLY A 17 -18.45 0.04 -5.22
CA GLY A 17 -17.71 1.19 -5.72
C GLY A 17 -16.30 0.89 -6.26
N GLY A 18 -15.94 -0.38 -6.44
CA GLY A 18 -14.66 -0.82 -7.02
C GLY A 18 -13.44 -0.68 -6.10
N VAL A 19 -13.64 -0.37 -4.81
CA VAL A 19 -12.56 -0.12 -3.83
C VAL A 19 -12.94 -0.60 -2.43
N ASN A 20 -11.95 -0.94 -1.61
CA ASN A 20 -12.15 -1.32 -0.19
C ASN A 20 -12.19 -0.12 0.77
N SER A 21 -11.73 1.05 0.35
CA SER A 21 -11.75 2.29 1.15
C SER A 21 -12.40 3.39 0.31
N PRO A 22 -13.52 4.00 0.74
CA PRO A 22 -14.32 4.89 -0.11
C PRO A 22 -13.55 6.07 -0.72
N VAL A 23 -12.58 6.65 0.00
CA VAL A 23 -11.77 7.77 -0.50
C VAL A 23 -10.98 7.40 -1.76
N ARG A 24 -10.63 6.12 -1.92
CA ARG A 24 -9.87 5.60 -3.08
C ARG A 24 -10.71 5.56 -4.37
N ALA A 25 -12.03 5.73 -4.28
CA ALA A 25 -12.88 5.84 -5.47
C ALA A 25 -12.78 7.22 -6.16
N LEU A 26 -12.03 8.18 -5.59
CA LEU A 26 -11.77 9.51 -6.15
C LEU A 26 -13.02 10.34 -6.52
N ARG A 27 -14.19 10.00 -5.95
CA ARG A 27 -15.48 10.65 -6.23
C ARG A 27 -15.47 12.16 -5.96
N ASN A 28 -14.70 12.60 -4.97
CA ASN A 28 -14.63 14.01 -4.56
C ASN A 28 -13.66 14.85 -5.41
N VAL A 29 -12.90 14.23 -6.31
CA VAL A 29 -11.90 14.92 -7.14
C VAL A 29 -12.13 14.70 -8.64
N TYR A 30 -13.32 14.18 -9.00
CA TYR A 30 -13.75 13.92 -10.38
C TYR A 30 -12.74 13.08 -11.20
N GLY A 31 -11.96 12.23 -10.53
CA GLY A 31 -10.94 11.39 -11.14
C GLY A 31 -11.39 9.94 -11.27
N GLU A 32 -10.74 9.21 -12.18
CA GLU A 32 -10.82 7.74 -12.22
C GLU A 32 -9.75 7.16 -11.30
N PRO A 33 -10.07 6.19 -10.43
CA PRO A 33 -9.08 5.51 -9.61
C PRO A 33 -7.98 4.86 -10.45
N PHE A 34 -6.72 5.06 -10.05
CA PHE A 34 -5.58 4.37 -10.63
C PHE A 34 -5.03 3.33 -9.65
N PHE A 35 -4.40 2.29 -10.18
CA PHE A 35 -3.85 1.20 -9.38
C PHE A 35 -2.34 1.34 -9.28
N VAL A 36 -1.82 1.41 -8.05
CA VAL A 36 -0.37 1.45 -7.79
C VAL A 36 0.22 0.05 -7.93
N ALA A 37 1.30 -0.08 -8.71
CA ALA A 37 2.04 -1.33 -8.86
C ALA A 37 3.18 -1.46 -7.84
N HIS A 38 3.93 -0.38 -7.60
CA HIS A 38 5.00 -0.35 -6.61
C HIS A 38 5.30 1.07 -6.14
N ALA A 39 6.10 1.19 -5.07
CA ALA A 39 6.53 2.46 -4.49
C ALA A 39 7.92 2.33 -3.86
N ALA A 40 8.70 3.41 -3.87
CA ALA A 40 10.05 3.48 -3.35
C ALA A 40 10.45 4.93 -3.07
N GLY A 41 11.00 5.20 -1.87
CA GLY A 41 11.30 6.56 -1.44
C GLY A 41 10.06 7.46 -1.49
N ALA A 42 10.17 8.66 -2.04
CA ALA A 42 9.05 9.60 -2.16
C ALA A 42 8.18 9.39 -3.42
N LYS A 43 8.22 8.20 -4.05
CA LYS A 43 7.60 7.96 -5.36
C LYS A 43 6.73 6.70 -5.37
N ILE A 44 5.66 6.77 -6.16
CA ILE A 44 4.79 5.63 -6.51
C ILE A 44 4.74 5.49 -8.04
N TRP A 45 4.53 4.27 -8.51
CA TRP A 45 4.34 3.94 -9.93
C TRP A 45 3.02 3.20 -10.09
N ASP A 46 2.17 3.66 -11.00
CA ASP A 46 0.93 2.95 -11.33
C ASP A 46 1.19 1.72 -12.21
N VAL A 47 0.15 0.91 -12.44
CA VAL A 47 0.20 -0.29 -13.27
C VAL A 47 0.46 0.00 -14.75
N ASP A 48 0.33 1.25 -15.17
CA ASP A 48 0.62 1.75 -16.51
C ASP A 48 2.06 2.32 -16.62
N GLY A 49 2.84 2.28 -15.52
CA GLY A 49 4.24 2.70 -15.45
C GLY A 49 4.44 4.20 -15.19
N LYS A 50 3.37 4.97 -14.96
CA LYS A 50 3.45 6.40 -14.68
C LYS A 50 3.94 6.61 -13.25
N GLN A 51 4.97 7.46 -13.11
CA GLN A 51 5.56 7.82 -11.83
C GLN A 51 4.92 9.09 -11.26
N PHE A 52 4.72 9.13 -9.96
CA PHE A 52 4.25 10.29 -9.21
C PHE A 52 5.18 10.56 -8.03
N ILE A 53 5.35 11.83 -7.66
CA ILE A 53 5.86 12.21 -6.33
C ILE A 53 4.69 12.05 -5.36
N ASP A 54 4.87 11.25 -4.31
CA ASP A 54 3.79 10.90 -3.38
C ASP A 54 3.74 11.85 -2.17
N TYR A 55 2.67 12.63 -2.10
CA TYR A 55 2.32 13.47 -0.96
C TYR A 55 1.23 12.84 -0.07
N VAL A 56 0.68 11.69 -0.44
CA VAL A 56 -0.29 10.95 0.38
C VAL A 56 0.46 10.11 1.43
N GLY A 57 1.59 9.51 1.07
CA GLY A 57 2.47 8.82 2.03
C GLY A 57 1.77 7.67 2.77
N SER A 58 0.92 6.92 2.06
CA SER A 58 0.02 5.91 2.64
C SER A 58 -0.92 6.46 3.74
N TRP A 59 -1.29 7.74 3.66
CA TRP A 59 -2.04 8.47 4.69
C TRP A 59 -1.29 8.66 6.01
N GLY A 60 0.06 8.65 5.98
CA GLY A 60 0.92 8.94 7.14
C GLY A 60 2.09 7.99 7.37
N PRO A 61 1.92 6.65 7.33
CA PRO A 61 2.96 5.69 7.75
C PRO A 61 4.28 5.75 6.96
N ALA A 62 4.26 6.23 5.72
CA ALA A 62 5.45 6.27 4.86
C ALA A 62 6.37 7.48 5.18
N ILE A 63 6.64 7.75 6.45
CA ILE A 63 7.48 8.90 6.89
C ILE A 63 8.93 8.79 6.41
N LEU A 64 9.47 7.57 6.33
CA LEU A 64 10.80 7.28 5.77
C LEU A 64 10.76 7.12 4.24
N GLY A 65 9.63 7.43 3.61
CA GLY A 65 9.30 7.03 2.25
C GLY A 65 8.87 5.57 2.16
N HIS A 66 8.56 5.14 0.95
CA HIS A 66 8.13 3.78 0.63
C HIS A 66 9.33 2.82 0.55
N ALA A 67 9.11 1.57 1.00
CA ALA A 67 10.09 0.50 0.99
C ALA A 67 11.49 0.89 1.55
N PRO A 68 11.58 1.54 2.72
CA PRO A 68 12.87 1.86 3.32
C PRO A 68 13.60 0.56 3.69
N LYS A 69 14.87 0.44 3.26
CA LYS A 69 15.66 -0.80 3.37
C LYS A 69 15.65 -1.38 4.79
N VAL A 70 15.83 -0.55 5.81
CA VAL A 70 15.85 -0.97 7.23
C VAL A 70 14.54 -1.66 7.66
N VAL A 71 13.39 -1.16 7.23
CA VAL A 71 12.08 -1.74 7.58
C VAL A 71 11.83 -3.00 6.76
N VAL A 72 12.12 -2.96 5.45
CA VAL A 72 11.90 -4.10 4.56
C VAL A 72 12.73 -5.30 5.00
N ASP A 73 14.00 -5.10 5.37
CA ASP A 73 14.86 -6.18 5.84
C ASP A 73 14.37 -6.76 7.16
N ALA A 74 14.01 -5.92 8.14
CA ALA A 74 13.47 -6.36 9.43
C ALA A 74 12.18 -7.18 9.27
N VAL A 75 11.26 -6.74 8.40
CA VAL A 75 10.02 -7.49 8.10
C VAL A 75 10.33 -8.81 7.40
N ARG A 76 11.26 -8.83 6.43
CA ARG A 76 11.67 -10.06 5.75
C ARG A 76 12.25 -11.08 6.72
N GLU A 77 13.12 -10.64 7.62
CA GLU A 77 13.72 -11.48 8.64
C GLU A 77 12.65 -12.04 9.58
N ALA A 78 11.79 -11.18 10.13
CA ALA A 78 10.70 -11.58 11.01
C ALA A 78 9.77 -12.61 10.35
N ALA A 79 9.43 -12.42 9.08
CA ALA A 79 8.56 -13.33 8.34
C ALA A 79 9.14 -14.74 8.19
N THR A 80 10.47 -14.91 8.15
CA THR A 80 11.10 -16.26 8.11
C THR A 80 10.87 -17.07 9.38
N ARG A 81 10.55 -16.42 10.50
CA ARG A 81 10.27 -17.07 11.78
C ARG A 81 8.79 -17.41 11.98
N GLY A 82 7.92 -17.06 11.03
CA GLY A 82 6.46 -17.19 11.12
C GLY A 82 5.77 -15.84 11.29
N LEU A 83 4.57 -15.69 10.69
CA LEU A 83 3.83 -14.42 10.68
C LEU A 83 2.97 -14.18 11.93
N SER A 84 2.65 -15.23 12.69
CA SER A 84 1.85 -15.16 13.91
C SER A 84 2.08 -16.42 14.75
N PHE A 85 2.05 -16.27 16.08
CA PHE A 85 2.39 -17.33 17.03
C PHE A 85 1.25 -17.75 17.96
N GLY A 86 0.24 -16.89 18.16
CA GLY A 86 -0.85 -17.13 19.13
C GLY A 86 -0.40 -17.15 20.61
N ILE A 87 0.88 -16.91 20.88
CA ILE A 87 1.53 -16.82 22.18
C ILE A 87 2.55 -15.65 22.15
N PRO A 88 2.99 -15.12 23.30
CA PRO A 88 3.86 -13.95 23.36
C PRO A 88 5.21 -14.12 22.63
N ASN A 89 5.69 -13.03 22.03
CA ASN A 89 6.98 -12.87 21.37
C ASN A 89 7.84 -11.80 22.09
N PRO A 90 9.16 -12.00 22.27
CA PRO A 90 10.03 -10.99 22.91
C PRO A 90 9.96 -9.59 22.30
N LEU A 91 9.71 -9.47 20.99
CA LEU A 91 9.57 -8.19 20.29
C LEU A 91 8.35 -7.38 20.76
N GLU A 92 7.35 -8.01 21.38
CA GLU A 92 6.23 -7.29 21.98
C GLU A 92 6.68 -6.48 23.19
N LEU A 93 7.62 -7.00 23.98
CA LEU A 93 8.21 -6.27 25.11
C LEU A 93 9.17 -5.19 24.63
N GLU A 94 10.07 -5.52 23.69
CA GLU A 94 11.03 -4.55 23.11
C GLU A 94 10.33 -3.34 22.47
N MET A 95 9.16 -3.53 21.84
CA MET A 95 8.37 -2.44 21.27
C MET A 95 7.71 -1.54 22.32
N ALA A 96 7.47 -2.05 23.53
CA ALA A 96 6.80 -1.31 24.60
C ALA A 96 7.77 -0.42 25.40
N GLU A 97 9.07 -0.72 25.35
CA GLU A 97 10.17 0.03 25.98
C GLU A 97 10.62 1.23 25.13
#